data_AF-A0A0G1Z360-F1
#
_entry.id   AF-A0A0G1Z360-F1
#
_cell.length_a   1.000
_cell.length_b   1.000
_cell.length_c   1.000
_cell.angle_alpha   90.00
_cell.angle_beta   90.00
_cell.angle_gamma   90.00
#
_symmetry.space_group_name_H-M   'P 1'
#
loop_
_entity.id
_entity.type
_entity.pdbx_description
1 polymer ?
#
loop_
_entity_poly.entity_id
_entity_poly.type
_entity_poly.pdbx_seq_one_letter_code
_entity_poly.pdbx_strand_id
1 'polypeptide(L)' 'MAREEKYGKVTFEHGDIPDDELVFVLRAQDILAPATVAFYAMLRETTVGCFKGQNIGLRIRSIADEMAKHPRRKMPD' A
#
# COMPACT_ATOMS: atom_id res chain seq x y z
N MET A 1 10.44 8.54 0.17
CA MET A 1 9.55 9.09 -0.87
C MET A 1 9.87 8.41 -2.20
N ALA A 2 8.88 7.98 -2.98
CA ALA A 2 9.14 7.35 -4.28
C ALA A 2 9.31 8.43 -5.37
N ARG A 3 10.42 8.39 -6.11
CA ARG A 3 10.74 9.34 -7.19
C ARG A 3 10.56 8.62 -8.53
N GLU A 4 9.70 9.16 -9.38
CA GLU A 4 9.38 8.59 -10.70
C GLU A 4 10.44 9.04 -11.72
N GLU A 5 11.26 8.13 -12.24
CA GLU A 5 12.11 8.39 -13.39
C GLU A 5 11.63 7.58 -14.61
N LYS A 6 11.12 8.30 -15.62
CA LYS A 6 10.97 8.03 -17.07
C LYS A 6 10.50 6.65 -17.61
N TYR A 7 10.45 5.59 -16.80
CA TYR A 7 10.16 4.20 -17.19
C TYR A 7 9.28 3.45 -16.17
N GLY A 8 8.64 4.14 -15.22
CA GLY A 8 7.72 3.51 -14.26
C GLY A 8 8.38 2.60 -13.23
N LYS A 9 9.72 2.55 -13.16
CA LYS A 9 10.42 1.87 -12.07
C LYS A 9 10.27 2.70 -10.78
N VAL A 10 9.58 2.13 -9.80
CA VAL A 10 9.54 2.66 -8.44
C VAL A 10 10.90 2.40 -7.81
N THR A 11 11.64 3.48 -7.52
CA THR A 11 12.88 3.39 -6.75
C THR A 11 12.56 3.51 -5.27
N PHE A 12 13.13 2.62 -4.46
CA PHE A 12 12.93 2.62 -3.02
C PHE A 12 14.18 3.20 -2.34
N GLU A 13 13.97 3.99 -1.28
CA GLU A 13 15.08 4.54 -0.47
C GLU A 13 15.83 3.43 0.30
N HIS A 14 15.21 2.25 0.46
CA HIS A 14 15.77 1.12 1.20
C HIS A 14 15.54 -0.20 0.45
N GLY A 15 16.60 -0.70 -0.18
CA GLY A 15 16.62 -2.01 -0.85
C GLY A 15 15.91 -2.01 -2.21
N ASP A 16 16.25 -3.00 -3.02
CA ASP A 16 15.54 -3.29 -4.27
C ASP A 16 14.50 -4.38 -3.99
N ILE A 17 13.31 -4.26 -4.60
CA ILE A 17 12.37 -5.38 -4.65
C ILE A 17 12.95 -6.39 -5.66
N PRO A 18 13.06 -7.68 -5.30
CA PRO A 18 13.49 -8.72 -6.23
C PRO A 18 12.73 -8.68 -7.57
N ASP A 19 13.44 -8.88 -8.68
CA ASP A 19 12.85 -8.84 -10.04
C ASP A 19 11.82 -9.96 -10.27
N ASP A 20 11.86 -11.03 -9.47
CA ASP A 20 10.92 -12.16 -9.51
C ASP A 20 9.71 -11.97 -8.57
N GLU A 21 9.68 -10.89 -7.79
CA GLU A 21 8.56 -10.58 -6.91
C GLU A 21 7.50 -9.74 -7.64
N LEU A 22 6.26 -10.22 -7.65
CA LEU A 22 5.13 -9.47 -8.18
C LEU A 22 4.76 -8.34 -7.23
N VAL A 23 4.81 -7.11 -7.74
CA VAL A 23 4.48 -5.88 -6.99
C VAL A 23 3.27 -5.20 -7.59
N PHE A 24 2.37 -4.72 -6.72
CA PHE A 24 1.24 -3.87 -7.09
C PHE A 24 1.45 -2.46 -6.53
N VAL A 25 1.29 -1.45 -7.40
CA VAL A 25 1.32 -0.03 -7.01
C VAL A 25 -0.10 0.50 -7.03
N LEU A 26 -0.55 1.05 -5.91
CA LEU A 26 -1.90 1.60 -5.75
C LEU A 26 -1.81 3.10 -5.53
N ARG A 27 -2.62 3.88 -6.26
CA ARG A 27 -2.73 5.32 -5.99
C ARG A 27 -3.87 5.56 -5.02
N ALA A 28 -3.68 6.50 -4.10
CA ALA A 28 -4.71 6.85 -3.11
C ALA A 28 -6.04 7.31 -3.75
N GLN A 29 -5.99 7.91 -4.94
CA GLN A 29 -7.19 8.35 -5.65
C GLN A 29 -7.99 7.22 -6.32
N ASP A 30 -7.42 6.00 -6.41
CA ASP A 30 -8.12 4.85 -6.99
C ASP A 30 -9.20 4.35 -6.01
N ILE A 31 -10.43 4.15 -6.49
CA ILE A 31 -11.61 3.94 -5.63
C ILE A 31 -11.50 2.71 -4.71
N LEU A 32 -10.83 1.64 -5.17
CA LEU A 32 -10.68 0.40 -4.42
C LEU A 32 -9.42 0.37 -3.55
N ALA A 33 -8.45 1.26 -3.80
CA ALA A 33 -7.14 1.18 -3.16
C ALA A 33 -7.20 1.26 -1.63
N PRO A 34 -7.95 2.17 -0.99
CA PRO A 34 -8.06 2.20 0.48
C PRO A 34 -8.62 0.89 1.05
N ALA A 35 -9.65 0.33 0.41
CA ALA A 35 -10.29 -0.91 0.85
C ALA A 35 -9.35 -2.12 0.73
N THR A 36 -8.60 -2.20 -0.38
CA THR A 36 -7.59 -3.26 -0.58
C THR A 36 -6.50 -3.21 0.49
N VAL A 37 -5.97 -2.02 0.80
CA VAL A 37 -4.92 -1.87 1.82
C VAL A 37 -5.45 -2.20 3.22
N ALA A 38 -6.67 -1.77 3.56
CA ALA A 38 -7.31 -2.13 4.83
C ALA A 38 -7.53 -3.65 4.96
N PHE A 39 -7.94 -4.31 3.88
CA PHE A 39 -8.11 -5.76 3.85
C PHE A 39 -6.79 -6.50 4.09
N TYR A 40 -5.68 -6.03 3.51
CA TYR A 40 -4.35 -6.59 3.79
C TYR A 40 -3.95 -6.45 5.26
N ALA A 41 -4.29 -5.33 5.92
CA ALA A 41 -4.04 -5.18 7.34
C ALA A 41 -4.80 -6.22 8.17
N MET A 42 -6.08 -6.46 7.82
CA MET A 42 -6.90 -7.49 8.44
C MET A 42 -6.29 -8.88 8.23
N LEU A 43 -5.93 -9.25 6.99
CA LEU A 43 -5.30 -10.54 6.69
C LEU A 43 -4.00 -10.75 7.46
N ARG A 44 -3.18 -9.70 7.58
CA ARG A 44 -1.94 -9.75 8.36
C ARG A 44 -2.22 -10.07 9.82
N GLU A 45 -3.20 -9.39 10.42
CA GLU A 45 -3.59 -9.59 11.80
C GLU A 45 -4.16 -10.99 12.05
N THR A 46 -4.97 -11.51 11.13
CA THR A 46 -5.55 -12.86 11.26
C THR A 46 -4.53 -13.97 11.04
N THR A 47 -3.56 -13.78 10.14
CA THR A 47 -2.63 -14.84 9.73
C THR A 47 -1.42 -14.94 10.65
N VAL A 48 -0.89 -13.79 11.05
CA VAL A 48 0.40 -13.67 11.73
C VAL A 48 0.17 -13.30 13.21
N GLY A 49 -1.04 -12.88 13.59
CA GLY A 49 -1.33 -12.43 14.96
C GLY A 49 -0.66 -11.09 15.28
N CYS A 50 -1.01 -10.53 16.45
CA CYS A 50 -0.35 -9.34 16.99
C CYS A 50 0.98 -9.75 17.64
N PHE A 51 2.04 -9.94 16.85
CA PHE A 51 3.38 -10.13 17.42
C PHE A 51 3.74 -8.92 18.27
N LYS A 52 4.04 -9.16 19.56
CA LYS A 52 4.49 -8.12 20.50
C LYS A 52 5.71 -7.40 19.90
N GLY A 53 5.58 -6.10 19.66
CA GLY A 53 6.66 -5.22 19.21
C GLY A 53 6.63 -4.83 17.73
N GLN A 54 5.78 -5.44 16.89
CA GLN A 54 5.64 -5.05 15.48
C GLN A 54 4.19 -4.76 15.13
N ASN A 55 3.76 -3.52 15.37
CA ASN A 55 2.39 -3.06 15.09
C ASN A 55 2.17 -2.75 13.60
N ILE A 56 2.61 -3.67 12.73
CA ILE A 56 2.57 -3.49 11.26
C ILE A 56 1.13 -3.41 10.77
N GLY A 57 0.20 -4.19 11.34
CA GLY A 57 -1.23 -4.11 11.01
C GLY A 57 -1.82 -2.71 11.25
N LEU A 58 -1.52 -2.09 12.41
CA LEU A 58 -1.91 -0.70 12.69
C LEU A 58 -1.31 0.29 11.70
N ARG A 59 -0.04 0.10 11.31
CA ARG A 59 0.60 0.96 10.30
C ARG A 59 -0.07 0.84 8.94
N ILE A 60 -0.40 -0.36 8.49
CA ILE A 60 -1.09 -0.58 7.21
C ILE A 60 -2.50 0.03 7.27
N ARG A 61 -3.24 -0.13 8.38
CA ARG A 61 -4.54 0.53 8.58
C ARG A 61 -4.43 2.05 8.51
N SER A 62 -3.46 2.65 9.19
CA SER A 62 -3.24 4.09 9.12
C SER A 62 -2.96 4.57 7.70
N ILE A 63 -2.23 3.81 6.88
CA ILE A 63 -2.02 4.13 5.46
C ILE A 63 -3.35 4.08 4.70
N ALA A 64 -4.17 3.05 4.91
CA ALA A 64 -5.49 2.96 4.29
C ALA A 64 -6.39 4.15 4.65
N ASP A 65 -6.38 4.57 5.92
CA ASP A 65 -7.13 5.73 6.42
C ASP A 65 -6.65 7.03 5.77
N GLU A 66 -5.34 7.21 5.60
CA GLU A 66 -4.80 8.36 4.87
C GLU A 66 -5.22 8.32 3.39
N MET A 67 -5.14 7.17 2.74
CA MET A 67 -5.57 7.01 1.34
C MET A 67 -7.04 7.39 1.15
N ALA A 68 -7.92 7.02 2.10
CA ALA A 68 -9.34 7.32 2.06
C ALA A 68 -9.67 8.82 2.11
N LYS A 69 -8.75 9.66 2.61
CA LYS A 69 -8.91 11.12 2.66
C LYS A 69 -8.64 11.79 1.32
N HIS A 70 -7.98 11.11 0.39
CA HIS A 70 -7.68 11.70 -0.91
C HIS A 70 -8.94 11.83 -1.77
N PRO A 71 -9.08 12.94 -2.53
CA PRO A 71 -10.17 13.10 -3.48
C PRO A 71 -10.08 12.00 -4.55
N ARG A 72 -11.18 11.28 -4.75
CA ARG A 72 -11.26 10.18 -5.72
C ARG A 72 -11.19 10.74 -7.14
N ARG A 73 -10.37 10.12 -7.99
CA ARG A 73 -10.39 10.44 -9.42
C ARG A 73 -11.65 9.84 -10.03
N LYS A 74 -12.33 10.59 -10.91
CA LYS A 74 -13.41 10.02 -11.74
C LYS A 74 -12.84 8.80 -12.46
N MET A 75 -13.56 7.69 -12.45
CA MET A 75 -13.18 6.52 -13.27
C MET A 75 -13.03 6.99 -14.73
N PRO A 76 -12.03 6.50 -15.47
CA PRO A 76 -12.03 6.66 -16.92
C PRO A 76 -13.39 6.20 -17.45
N ASP A 77 -14.03 7.03 -18.26
CA ASP A 77 -15.30 6.68 -18.91
C ASP A 77 -15.12 5.44 -19.81
#